data_AF-A0A6H1ZLD8-F1
#
_entry.id   AF-A0A6H1ZLD8-F1
#
_cell.length_a   1.000
_cell.length_b   1.000
_cell.length_c   1.000
_cell.angle_alpha   90.00
_cell.angle_beta   90.00
_cell.angle_gamma   90.00
#
_symmetry.space_group_name_H-M   'P 1'
#
loop_
_entity.id
_entity.type
_entity.pdbx_description
1 polymer ?
#
loop_
_entity_poly.entity_id
_entity_poly.type
_entity_poly.pdbx_seq_one_letter_code
_entity_poly.pdbx_strand_id
1 'polypeptide(L)'
;METKILYVSGVEGNSFYIGDIRVAGTKPWGGGRTIEERKTSVKDILYALNNIYCPSHQPLKSAEEEAKTLLHNLSVEPTASSNRLKP
;
A
#
# COMPACT_ATOMS: atom_id res chain seq x y z
N MET A 1 -5.80 7.88 18.90
CA MET A 1 -5.68 6.46 19.30
C MET A 1 -4.22 6.08 19.19
N GLU A 2 -3.59 5.81 20.32
CA GLU A 2 -2.21 5.31 20.38
C GLU A 2 -2.22 3.79 20.29
N THR A 3 -1.18 3.22 19.68
CA THR A 3 -0.95 1.77 19.62
C THR A 3 0.52 1.47 19.84
N LYS A 4 0.83 0.19 20.06
CA LYS A 4 2.19 -0.31 20.27
C LYS A 4 2.61 -1.15 19.07
N ILE A 5 3.83 -0.94 18.60
CA ILE A 5 4.50 -1.86 17.68
C ILE A 5 5.51 -2.65 18.51
N LEU A 6 5.39 -3.98 18.48
CA LEU A 6 6.26 -4.87 19.23
C LEU A 6 7.05 -5.73 18.26
N TYR A 7 8.36 -5.81 18.48
CA TYR A 7 9.22 -6.79 17.86
C TYR A 7 9.57 -7.86 18.88
N VAL A 8 9.10 -9.09 18.63
CA VAL A 8 9.16 -10.21 19.58
C VAL A 8 10.01 -11.32 18.99
N SER A 9 11.04 -11.74 19.73
CA SER A 9 11.84 -12.92 19.41
C SER A 9 11.21 -14.16 20.01
N GLY A 10 11.13 -15.24 19.23
CA GLY A 10 10.85 -16.57 19.75
C GLY A 10 11.78 -17.61 19.13
N VAL A 11 11.62 -18.86 19.55
CA VAL A 11 12.51 -19.96 19.16
C VAL A 11 12.46 -20.23 17.65
N GLU A 12 11.28 -20.14 17.04
CA GLU A 12 11.10 -20.31 15.59
C GLU A 12 11.40 -19.04 14.78
N GLY A 13 11.84 -17.96 15.42
CA GLY A 13 12.19 -16.70 14.78
C GLY A 13 11.43 -15.49 15.31
N ASN A 14 11.67 -14.37 14.64
CA ASN A 14 11.17 -13.07 15.07
C ASN A 14 9.81 -12.75 14.44
N SER A 15 9.06 -11.91 15.14
CA SER A 15 7.69 -11.55 14.79
C SER A 15 7.36 -10.11 15.15
N PHE A 16 6.45 -9.53 14.37
CA PHE A 16 5.98 -8.18 14.57
C PHE A 16 4.51 -8.18 14.97
N TYR A 17 4.18 -7.34 15.94
CA TYR A 17 2.82 -7.11 16.41
C TYR A 17 2.49 -5.63 16.35
N ILE A 18 1.22 -5.34 16.07
CA ILE A 18 0.61 -4.01 16.25
C ILE A 18 -0.53 -4.19 17.25
N GLY A 19 -0.39 -3.58 18.43
CA GLY A 19 -1.19 -3.94 19.59
C GLY A 19 -0.99 -5.42 19.92
N ASP A 20 -2.10 -6.17 19.97
CA ASP A 20 -2.11 -7.61 20.28
C ASP A 20 -2.18 -8.50 19.03
N ILE A 21 -2.17 -7.89 17.83
CA ILE A 21 -2.32 -8.62 16.55
C ILE A 21 -0.94 -8.82 15.92
N ARG A 22 -0.61 -10.08 15.60
CA ARG A 22 0.58 -10.41 14.82
C ARG A 22 0.37 -10.04 13.36
N VAL A 23 1.26 -9.22 12.82
CA VAL A 23 1.18 -8.74 11.42
C VAL A 23 2.20 -9.41 10.51
N ALA A 24 3.34 -9.86 11.03
CA ALA A 24 4.39 -10.50 10.25
C ALA A 24 5.27 -11.43 11.11
N GLY A 25 5.98 -12.33 10.43
CA GLY A 25 6.95 -13.25 11.03
C GLY A 25 6.36 -14.55 11.58
N THR A 26 7.22 -15.43 12.08
CA THR A 26 6.86 -16.75 12.62
C THR A 26 6.16 -16.62 13.98
N LYS A 27 5.57 -17.70 14.51
CA LYS A 27 4.96 -17.61 15.85
C LYS A 27 6.08 -17.67 16.88
N PRO A 28 6.14 -16.74 17.86
CA PRO A 28 7.21 -16.75 18.83
C PRO A 28 6.90 -17.76 19.95
N TRP A 29 7.11 -19.05 19.65
CA TRP A 29 6.95 -20.12 20.63
C TRP A 29 8.08 -20.09 21.67
N GLY A 30 7.79 -20.63 22.86
CA GLY A 30 8.80 -20.86 23.90
C GLY A 30 9.17 -19.64 24.75
N GLY A 31 8.19 -18.84 25.16
CA GLY A 31 8.42 -17.71 26.07
C GLY A 31 9.00 -16.48 25.38
N GLY A 32 8.43 -16.14 24.20
CA GLY A 32 8.92 -15.06 23.37
C GLY A 32 9.14 -13.75 24.13
N ARG A 33 10.27 -13.09 23.87
CA ARG A 33 10.70 -11.87 24.53
C ARG A 33 10.55 -10.69 23.59
N THR A 34 9.91 -9.62 24.05
CA THR A 34 9.91 -8.33 23.36
C THR A 34 11.35 -7.80 23.31
N ILE A 35 11.89 -7.65 22.10
CA ILE A 35 13.19 -7.04 21.84
C ILE A 35 13.04 -5.53 21.74
N GLU A 36 11.98 -5.07 21.05
CA GLU A 36 11.70 -3.64 20.86
C GLU A 36 10.22 -3.37 21.04
N GLU A 37 9.90 -2.27 21.70
CA GLU A 37 8.54 -1.73 21.82
C GLU A 37 8.58 -0.25 21.44
N ARG A 38 7.70 0.14 20.52
CA ARG A 38 7.45 1.56 20.22
C ARG A 38 5.99 1.90 20.37
N LYS A 39 5.73 3.06 20.97
CA LYS A 39 4.42 3.69 20.94
C LYS A 39 4.32 4.60 19.73
N THR A 40 3.22 4.52 19.02
CA THR A 40 2.95 5.36 17.85
C THR A 40 1.46 5.60 17.69
N SER A 41 1.08 6.56 16.85
CA SER A 41 -0.32 6.79 16.50
C SER A 41 -0.70 5.98 15.26
N VAL A 42 -1.99 5.61 15.17
CA VAL A 42 -2.52 4.97 13.94
C VAL A 42 -2.31 5.85 12.71
N LYS A 43 -2.33 7.18 12.89
CA LYS A 43 -2.08 8.13 11.79
C LYS A 43 -0.67 8.01 11.23
N ASP A 44 0.33 7.88 12.10
CA ASP A 44 1.73 7.76 11.67
C ASP A 44 1.98 6.42 10.97
N ILE A 45 1.33 5.34 11.42
CA ILE A 45 1.38 4.03 10.75
C ILE A 45 0.79 4.14 9.34
N LEU A 46 -0.40 4.72 9.20
CA LEU A 46 -1.06 4.88 7.90
C LEU A 46 -0.25 5.80 6.97
N TYR A 47 0.31 6.87 7.52
CA TYR A 47 1.20 7.76 6.78
C TYR A 47 2.44 7.02 6.29
N ALA A 48 3.07 6.21 7.15
CA ALA A 48 4.22 5.39 6.76
C ALA A 48 3.83 4.40 5.65
N LEU A 49 2.74 3.64 5.80
CA LEU A 49 2.28 2.67 4.81
C LEU A 49 1.95 3.30 3.46
N ASN A 50 1.27 4.44 3.45
CA ASN A 50 0.94 5.16 2.22
C ASN A 50 2.17 5.78 1.54
N ASN A 51 3.20 6.11 2.33
CA ASN A 51 4.48 6.59 1.81
C ASN A 51 5.52 5.49 1.59
N ILE A 52 5.17 4.20 1.81
CA ILE A 52 5.92 3.09 1.22
C ILE A 52 5.65 3.17 -0.27
N TYR A 53 6.46 4.00 -0.92
CA TYR A 53 6.61 4.13 -2.36
C TYR A 53 7.03 2.75 -2.87
N CYS A 54 6.07 1.94 -3.30
CA CYS A 54 6.33 0.71 -4.01
C CYS A 54 6.52 1.11 -5.49
N PRO A 55 7.74 1.12 -6.05
CA PRO A 55 7.96 1.56 -7.43
C PRO A 55 7.22 0.68 -8.47
N SER A 56 6.68 -0.47 -8.07
CA SER A 56 5.92 -1.37 -8.95
C SER A 56 4.41 -1.15 -8.95
N HIS A 57 3.86 -0.37 -8.03
CA HIS A 57 2.44 -0.05 -8.00
C HIS A 57 2.28 1.46 -8.14
N GLN A 58 1.88 1.89 -9.33
CA GLN A 58 1.40 3.26 -9.50
C GLN A 58 0.33 3.51 -8.44
N PRO A 59 0.31 4.69 -7.78
CA PRO A 59 -0.80 5.04 -6.91
C PRO A 59 -2.09 4.81 -7.69
N LEU A 60 -3.06 4.12 -7.09
CA LEU A 60 -4.40 4.00 -7.65
C LEU A 60 -4.82 5.43 -7.99
N LYS A 61 -4.89 5.74 -9.29
CA LYS A 61 -5.35 7.06 -9.74
C LYS A 61 -6.70 7.27 -9.07
N SER A 62 -6.88 8.44 -8.46
CA SER A 62 -8.18 8.80 -7.91
C SER A 62 -9.21 8.54 -9.02
N ALA A 63 -10.34 7.90 -8.71
CA ALA A 63 -11.38 7.61 -9.69
C ALA A 63 -11.79 8.88 -10.50
N GLU A 64 -11.58 10.06 -9.91
CA GLU A 64 -11.76 11.37 -10.56
C GLU A 64 -10.78 11.64 -11.72
N GLU A 65 -9.51 11.21 -11.62
CA GLU A 65 -8.51 11.36 -12.69
C GLU A 65 -8.78 10.43 -13.86
N GLU A 66 -9.23 9.20 -13.59
CA GLU A 66 -9.66 8.27 -14.62
C GLU A 66 -10.90 8.81 -15.36
N ALA A 67 -11.89 9.31 -14.62
CA ALA A 67 -13.09 9.91 -15.21
C ALA A 67 -12.75 11.14 -16.08
N LYS A 68 -11.83 12.02 -15.63
CA LYS A 68 -11.37 13.17 -16.42
C LYS A 68 -10.64 12.76 -17.68
N THR A 69 -9.81 11.71 -17.61
CA THR A 69 -9.07 11.20 -18.77
C THR A 69 -10.02 10.59 -19.80
N LEU A 70 -11.04 9.85 -19.35
CA LEU A 70 -12.07 9.27 -20.22
C LEU A 70 -12.93 10.35 -20.89
N LEU A 71 -13.35 11.37 -20.12
CA LEU A 71 -14.12 12.51 -20.66
C LEU A 71 -13.31 13.30 -21.69
N HIS A 72 -12.03 13.53 -21.45
CA HIS A 72 -11.16 14.20 -22.41
C HIS A 72 -11.04 13.41 -23.73
N ASN A 73 -10.88 12.09 -23.66
CA ASN A 73 -10.77 11.25 -24.86
C ASN A 73 -12.08 11.12 -25.65
N LEU A 74 -13.23 11.22 -24.98
CA LEU A 74 -14.55 11.27 -25.63
C LEU A 74 -14.80 12.61 -26.34
N SER A 75 -14.14 13.69 -25.91
CA SER A 75 -14.28 15.02 -26.54
C SER A 75 -13.40 15.20 -27.77
N VAL A 76 -12.47 14.29 -28.04
CA VAL A 76 -11.68 14.27 -29.27
C VAL A 76 -12.37 13.36 -30.26
N GLU A 77 -13.30 13.91 -31.04
CA GLU A 77 -13.85 13.23 -32.22
C GLU A 77 -12.69 12.68 -33.06
N PRO A 78 -12.66 11.38 -33.40
CA PRO A 78 -11.67 10.88 -34.33
C PRO A 78 -11.92 11.56 -35.67
N THR A 79 -11.05 12.51 -36.04
CA THR A 79 -10.97 12.98 -37.42
C THR A 79 -10.58 11.77 -38.26
N ALA A 80 -11.61 11.10 -38.79
CA ALA A 80 -11.47 10.00 -39.73
C ALA A 80 -10.71 10.53 -40.95
N SER A 81 -9.39 10.39 -40.92
CA SER A 81 -8.54 10.61 -42.09
C SER A 81 -8.85 9.49 -43.08
N SER A 82 -9.71 9.84 -44.03
CA SER A 82 -10.05 9.08 -45.22
C SER A 82 -8.80 8.62 -45.97
N ASN A 83 -8.37 7.38 -45.76
CA ASN A 83 -7.49 6.69 -46.69
C ASN A 83 -8.32 5.67 -47.49
N ARG A 84 -9.00 6.14 -48.53
CA ARG A 84 -9.52 5.28 -49.60
C ARG A 84 -8.53 5.34 -50.78
N LEU A 85 -7.74 4.26 -50.84
CA LEU A 85 -7.01 3.66 -51.96
C LEU A 85 -7.16 4.39 -53.33
N LYS A 86 -6.04 4.86 -53.86
CA LYS A 86 -5.90 5.10 -55.31
C LYS A 86 -5.45 3.79 -56.00
N PRO A 87 -5.90 3.56 -57.25
CA PRO A 87 -5.91 2.27 -57.93
C PRO A 87 -4.53 1.69 -58.22
#